data_AF-A0A6N7PMK6-F1
#
_entry.id   AF-A0A6N7PMK6-F1
#
_cell.length_a   1.000
_cell.length_b   1.000
_cell.length_c   1.000
_cell.angle_alpha   90.00
_cell.angle_beta   90.00
_cell.angle_gamma   90.00
#
_symmetry.space_group_name_H-M   'P 1'
#
loop_
_entity.id
_entity.type
_entity.pdbx_description
1 polymer ?
#
loop_
_entity_poly.entity_id
_entity_poly.type
_entity_poly.pdbx_seq_one_letter_code
_entity_poly.pdbx_strand_id
1 'polypeptide(L)' 'MNSIEIDQYLLGTMPEPEKLLFEAKMLATPALQDAVQYQRAAHQLICWYGRDLQREKLSAIYDGLDADFHHTITSIFK' A
#
# COMPACT_ATOMS: atom_id res chain seq x y z
N MET A 1 -5.80 -9.75 20.18
CA MET A 1 -5.76 -8.41 19.57
C MET A 1 -6.42 -8.50 18.20
N ASN A 2 -7.37 -7.64 17.87
CA ASN A 2 -8.25 -7.82 16.71
C ASN A 2 -7.61 -7.18 15.46
N SER A 3 -6.99 -7.99 14.58
CA SER A 3 -6.33 -7.51 13.35
C SER A 3 -7.23 -6.60 12.51
N ILE A 4 -8.52 -6.88 12.47
CA ILE A 4 -9.51 -6.14 11.69
C ILE A 4 -9.63 -4.68 12.13
N GLU A 5 -9.53 -4.40 13.44
CA GLU A 5 -9.61 -3.03 13.99
C GLU A 5 -8.38 -2.22 13.57
N ILE A 6 -7.19 -2.85 13.59
CA ILE A 6 -5.94 -2.24 13.10
C ILE A 6 -6.04 -1.96 11.60
N ASP A 7 -6.59 -2.89 10.83
CA ASP A 7 -6.76 -2.73 9.38
C ASP A 7 -7.73 -1.60 9.05
N GLN A 8 -8.86 -1.51 9.74
CA GLN A 8 -9.82 -0.43 9.57
C GLN A 8 -9.20 0.93 9.89
N TYR A 9 -8.39 1.00 10.96
CA TYR A 9 -7.65 2.20 11.31
C TYR A 9 -6.63 2.59 10.22
N LEU A 10 -5.80 1.64 9.77
CA LEU A 10 -4.75 1.88 8.79
C LEU A 10 -5.28 2.19 7.38
N LEU A 11 -6.41 1.60 7.00
CA LEU A 11 -7.07 1.82 5.71
C LEU A 11 -8.02 3.02 5.72
N GLY A 12 -8.19 3.69 6.85
CA GLY A 12 -9.06 4.86 6.99
C GLY A 12 -10.55 4.54 6.84
N THR A 13 -10.96 3.29 7.10
CA THR A 13 -12.37 2.87 7.04
C THR A 13 -13.04 2.86 8.41
N MET A 14 -12.28 3.15 9.48
CA MET A 14 -12.80 3.28 10.84
C MET A 14 -13.60 4.59 11.01
N PRO A 15 -14.82 4.55 11.57
CA PRO A 15 -15.58 5.76 11.92
C PRO A 15 -14.84 6.68 12.88
N GLU A 16 -15.01 7.99 12.75
CA GLU A 16 -14.25 8.98 13.53
C GLU A 16 -14.36 8.81 15.06
N PRO A 17 -15.54 8.51 15.66
CA PRO A 17 -15.62 8.26 17.10
C PRO A 17 -14.81 7.04 17.55
N GLU A 18 -14.81 5.98 16.74
CA GLU A 18 -14.06 4.75 17.01
C GLU A 18 -12.56 4.96 16.83
N LYS A 19 -12.17 5.77 15.84
CA LYS A 19 -10.79 6.17 15.59
C LYS A 19 -10.20 6.92 16.77
N LEU A 20 -10.92 7.90 17.33
CA LEU A 20 -10.45 8.64 18.51
C LEU A 20 -10.26 7.71 19.72
N LEU A 21 -11.20 6.77 19.92
CA LEU A 21 -11.06 5.77 20.97
C LEU A 21 -9.85 4.86 20.73
N PHE A 22 -9.63 4.44 19.49
CA PHE A 22 -8.49 3.62 19.09
C PHE A 22 -7.16 4.34 19.32
N GLU A 23 -7.07 5.63 18.99
CA GLU A 23 -5.89 6.47 19.25
C GLU A 23 -5.62 6.60 20.75
N ALA A 24 -6.65 6.79 21.57
CA ALA A 24 -6.51 6.77 23.03
C ALA A 24 -6.01 5.41 23.55
N LYS A 25 -6.52 4.29 23.01
CA LYS A 25 -6.03 2.94 23.35
C LYS A 25 -4.55 2.77 22.99
N MET A 26 -4.11 3.28 21.83
CA MET A 26 -2.72 3.21 21.41
C MET A 26 -1.79 3.97 22.37
N LEU A 27 -2.20 5.16 22.83
CA LEU A 27 -1.43 5.93 23.80
C LEU A 27 -1.31 5.22 25.16
N ALA A 28 -2.37 4.52 25.57
CA ALA A 28 -2.40 3.77 26.83
C ALA A 28 -1.72 2.40 26.75
N THR A 29 -1.56 1.84 25.55
CA THR A 29 -1.15 0.45 25.33
C THR A 29 -0.01 0.35 24.31
N PRO A 30 1.26 0.40 24.73
CA PRO A 30 2.41 0.34 23.83
C PRO A 30 2.42 -0.88 22.90
N ALA A 31 2.00 -2.05 23.41
CA ALA A 31 1.92 -3.27 22.60
C ALA A 31 0.93 -3.17 21.42
N LEU A 32 -0.14 -2.36 21.55
CA LEU A 32 -1.06 -2.08 20.46
C LEU A 32 -0.39 -1.17 19.42
N GLN A 33 0.33 -0.15 19.87
CA GLN A 33 1.09 0.74 19.00
C GLN A 33 2.12 -0.04 18.18
N ASP A 34 2.87 -0.95 18.81
CA ASP A 34 3.85 -1.80 18.12
C ASP A 34 3.20 -2.66 17.03
N ALA A 35 2.07 -3.30 17.34
CA ALA A 35 1.34 -4.09 16.37
C ALA A 35 0.80 -3.27 15.20
N VAL A 36 0.32 -2.05 15.45
CA VAL A 36 -0.07 -1.11 14.38
C VAL A 36 1.11 -0.79 13.48
N GLN A 37 2.32 -0.61 14.03
CA GLN A 37 3.53 -0.38 13.23
C GLN A 37 3.91 -1.60 12.40
N TYR A 38 3.86 -2.81 12.97
CA TYR A 38 4.15 -4.03 12.23
C TYR A 38 3.15 -4.27 11.09
N GLN A 39 1.86 -4.06 11.35
CA GLN A 39 0.82 -4.19 10.33
C GLN A 39 1.00 -3.17 9.21
N ARG A 40 1.35 -1.92 9.56
CA ARG A 40 1.67 -0.87 8.58
C ARG A 40 2.84 -1.28 7.69
N ALA A 41 3.91 -1.82 8.27
CA ALA A 41 5.07 -2.30 7.52
C ALA A 41 4.68 -3.46 6.58
N ALA A 42 3.86 -4.40 7.06
CA ALA A 42 3.35 -5.49 6.23
C ALA A 42 2.52 -4.97 5.03
N HIS A 43 1.62 -4.01 5.24
CA HIS A 43 0.86 -3.38 4.15
C HIS A 43 1.76 -2.69 3.13
N GLN A 44 2.82 -2.01 3.58
CA GLN A 44 3.78 -1.39 2.67
C GLN A 44 4.50 -2.42 1.81
N LEU A 45 4.96 -3.54 2.40
CA LEU A 45 5.61 -4.62 1.67
C LEU A 45 4.68 -5.26 0.63
N ILE A 46 3.42 -5.52 0.99
CA ILE A 46 2.41 -6.05 0.07
C ILE A 46 2.19 -5.09 -1.11
N CYS A 47 2.05 -3.79 -0.82
CA CYS A 47 1.87 -2.77 -1.85
C CYS A 47 3.09 -2.65 -2.78
N TRP A 48 4.31 -2.70 -2.25
CA TRP A 48 5.52 -2.67 -3.05
C TRP A 48 5.64 -3.89 -3.94
N TYR A 49 5.41 -5.08 -3.40
CA TYR A 49 5.40 -6.31 -4.19
C TYR A 49 4.37 -6.25 -5.32
N GLY A 50 3.16 -5.76 -5.04
CA GLY A 50 2.13 -5.57 -6.07
C GLY A 50 2.55 -4.60 -7.16
N ARG A 51 3.23 -3.50 -6.81
CA ARG A 51 3.77 -2.53 -7.78
C ARG A 51 4.89 -3.12 -8.63
N ASP A 52 5.77 -3.91 -8.04
CA ASP A 52 6.86 -4.55 -8.78
C ASP A 52 6.30 -5.57 -9.79
N LEU A 53 5.33 -6.39 -9.40
CA LEU A 53 4.61 -7.28 -10.33
C LEU A 53 3.92 -6.51 -11.48
N GLN A 54 3.31 -5.36 -11.19
CA GLN A 54 2.72 -4.52 -12.23
C GLN A 54 3.78 -3.94 -13.16
N ARG A 55 4.93 -3.53 -12.61
CA ARG A 55 6.06 -3.03 -13.40
C ARG A 55 6.62 -4.10 -14.32
N GLU A 56 6.80 -5.33 -13.83
CA GLU A 56 7.26 -6.45 -14.65
C GLU A 56 6.30 -6.74 -15.81
N LYS A 57 4.99 -6.76 -15.54
CA LYS A 57 3.96 -6.92 -16.58
C LYS A 57 4.02 -5.80 -17.61
N LEU A 58 4.17 -4.56 -17.17
CA LEU A 58 4.31 -3.40 -18.05
C LEU A 58 5.58 -3.49 -18.90
N SER A 59 6.70 -3.90 -18.33
CA SER A 59 7.95 -4.11 -19.07
C SER A 59 7.77 -5.18 -20.14
N ALA A 60 7.17 -6.32 -19.79
CA ALA A 60 6.93 -7.40 -20.74
C ALA A 60 6.01 -6.98 -21.90
N ILE A 61 4.99 -6.14 -21.63
CA ILE A 61 4.15 -5.56 -22.68
C ILE A 61 4.96 -4.61 -23.55
N TYR A 62 5.75 -3.72 -22.93
CA TYR A 62 6.58 -2.76 -23.63
C TYR A 62 7.57 -3.46 -24.56
N ASP A 63 8.30 -4.46 -24.07
CA ASP A 63 9.30 -5.23 -24.85
C ASP A 63 8.69 -6.03 -26.01
N GLY A 64 7.36 -6.26 -25.98
CA GLY A 64 6.61 -6.91 -27.06
C GLY A 64 6.08 -5.96 -28.13
N LEU A 65 6.29 -4.64 -28.01
CA LEU A 65 5.86 -3.66 -29.00
C LEU A 65 6.81 -3.61 -30.20
N ASP A 66 6.31 -3.17 -31.35
CA ASP A 66 7.17 -2.91 -32.51
C ASP A 66 7.99 -1.62 -32.35
N ALA A 67 9.01 -1.47 -33.19
CA ALA A 67 9.95 -0.35 -33.12
C ALA A 67 9.27 1.02 -33.32
N ASP A 68 8.21 1.09 -34.12
CA ASP A 68 7.46 2.32 -34.40
C ASP A 68 6.60 2.75 -33.20
N PHE A 69 6.01 1.79 -32.49
CA PHE A 69 5.30 2.01 -31.23
C PHE A 69 6.25 2.43 -30.11
N HIS A 70 7.42 1.80 -30.00
CA HIS A 70 8.45 2.19 -29.05
C HIS A 70 8.87 3.66 -29.23
N HIS A 71 9.08 4.08 -30.48
CA HIS A 71 9.44 5.46 -30.80
C HIS A 71 8.34 6.44 -30.37
N THR A 72 7.09 6.10 -30.70
CA THR A 72 5.92 6.92 -30.37
C THR A 72 5.75 7.08 -28.86
N ILE A 73 5.79 5.97 -28.09
CA ILE A 73 5.66 6.00 -26.63
C ILE A 73 6.79 6.83 -26.00
N THR A 74 8.04 6.60 -26.42
CA THR A 74 9.19 7.35 -25.87
C THR A 74 9.08 8.85 -26.15
N SER A 75 8.45 9.25 -27.26
CA SER A 75 8.24 10.66 -27.59
C SER A 75 7.21 11.37 -26.71
N ILE A 76 6.25 10.65 -26.11
CA ILE A 76 5.21 11.21 -25.22
C ILE A 76 5.78 11.61 -23.86
N PHE A 77 6.82 10.90 -23.40
CA PHE A 77 7.42 11.10 -22.07
C PHE A 77 8.71 11.96 -22.09
N LYS A 78 9.02 12.62 -23.21
CA LYS A 78 10.14 13.55 -23.36
C LYS A 78 9.74 15.00 -23.10
#